data_AF-A0A5B7I7A3-F1
#
_entry.id   AF-A0A5B7I7A3-F1
#
_cell.length_a   1.000
_cell.length_b   1.000
_cell.length_c   1.000
_cell.angle_alpha   90.00
_cell.angle_beta   90.00
_cell.angle_gamma   90.00
#
_symmetry.space_group_name_H-M   'P 1'
#
loop_
_entity.id
_entity.type
_entity.pdbx_description
1 polymer ?
#
loop_
_entity_poly.entity_id
_entity_poly.type
_entity_poly.pdbx_seq_one_letter_code
_entity_poly.pdbx_strand_id
1 'polypeptide(L)'
;MLIPVTLFPSALPCPTPSHRGNYERYPPPRDPILPAVLEFREESEDGFLHAITTDLDPTDIQFKLAPTYTLYMAARFRASTHYRPDLSPTERAHRLTEMLTKVAAMVQNVIHSRYGDPTSLAFWMANASELLHFLKQDRHICGYSSDAQDILAEAVQVAFR
;
A
#
# COMPACT_ATOMS: atom_id res chain seq x y z
N MET A 1 -45.15 -3.69 -13.85
CA MET A 1 -43.76 -3.28 -13.53
C MET A 1 -42.98 -3.39 -14.83
N LEU A 2 -42.93 -2.35 -15.67
CA LEU A 2 -42.02 -1.19 -15.62
C LEU A 2 -40.54 -1.65 -15.57
N ILE A 3 -39.59 -1.32 -16.45
CA ILE A 3 -39.43 -0.62 -17.75
C ILE A 3 -38.10 -1.14 -18.35
N PRO A 4 -37.89 -1.19 -19.69
CA PRO A 4 -36.68 -1.70 -20.33
C PRO A 4 -35.55 -0.65 -20.44
N VAL A 5 -34.34 -1.16 -20.69
CA VAL A 5 -33.12 -0.42 -21.02
C VAL A 5 -33.31 0.51 -22.22
N THR A 6 -33.20 1.82 -22.02
CA THR A 6 -32.90 2.80 -23.07
C THR A 6 -32.16 4.03 -22.54
N LEU A 7 -31.28 4.53 -23.41
CA LEU A 7 -30.68 5.87 -23.48
C LEU A 7 -29.54 6.26 -22.51
N PHE A 8 -28.32 6.19 -23.07
CA PHE A 8 -27.35 7.29 -23.00
C PHE A 8 -28.03 8.66 -23.21
N PRO A 9 -27.65 9.67 -22.42
CA PRO A 9 -27.61 11.03 -22.91
C PRO A 9 -26.18 11.57 -22.88
N SER A 10 -25.74 11.96 -24.08
CA SER A 10 -24.97 13.16 -24.44
C SER A 10 -24.09 13.84 -23.38
N ALA A 11 -22.86 14.10 -23.84
CA ALA A 11 -21.90 15.05 -23.29
C ALA A 11 -22.53 16.26 -22.59
N LEU A 12 -22.12 16.50 -21.35
CA LEU A 12 -22.35 17.76 -20.67
C LEU A 12 -21.55 18.87 -21.39
N PRO A 13 -22.17 20.02 -21.69
CA PRO A 13 -21.46 21.12 -22.33
C PRO A 13 -20.49 21.81 -21.37
N CYS A 14 -19.30 22.15 -21.88
CA CYS A 14 -18.35 23.06 -21.23
C CYS A 14 -19.03 24.39 -20.85
N PRO A 15 -18.88 24.88 -19.61
CA PRO A 15 -19.33 26.22 -19.26
C PRO A 15 -18.39 27.26 -19.87
N THR A 16 -18.97 28.24 -20.57
CA THR A 16 -18.30 29.45 -21.05
C THR A 16 -17.87 30.34 -19.88
N PRO A 17 -16.77 31.12 -19.99
CA PRO A 17 -16.21 31.86 -18.88
C PRO A 17 -16.86 33.23 -18.78
N SER A 18 -17.85 33.39 -17.90
CA SER A 18 -18.33 34.72 -17.54
C SER A 18 -18.82 34.77 -16.10
N HIS A 19 -17.87 34.73 -15.17
CA HIS A 19 -17.87 35.54 -13.96
C HIS A 19 -16.51 35.35 -13.28
N ARG A 20 -15.73 36.43 -13.17
CA ARG A 20 -14.55 36.51 -12.30
C ARG A 20 -15.03 36.40 -10.84
N GLY A 21 -15.28 35.18 -10.39
CA GLY A 21 -15.42 34.83 -8.98
C GLY A 21 -14.05 34.51 -8.41
N ASN A 22 -13.77 35.01 -7.21
CA ASN A 22 -12.58 34.73 -6.41
C ASN A 22 -12.47 33.23 -6.03
N TYR A 23 -12.07 32.36 -6.96
CA TYR A 23 -11.75 30.94 -6.65
C TYR A 23 -10.27 30.74 -6.28
N GLU A 24 -9.47 31.80 -6.22
CA GLU A 24 -8.09 31.76 -5.73
C GLU A 24 -8.05 31.94 -4.22
N ARG A 25 -8.51 30.94 -3.44
CA ARG A 25 -8.14 30.88 -2.01
C ARG A 25 -8.30 29.56 -1.28
N TYR A 26 -8.39 28.44 -1.98
CA TYR A 26 -8.08 27.18 -1.31
C TYR A 26 -6.60 26.89 -1.54
N PRO A 27 -5.77 26.84 -0.48
CA PRO A 27 -4.46 26.22 -0.64
C PRO A 27 -4.71 24.83 -1.27
N PRO A 28 -3.86 24.38 -2.20
CA PRO A 28 -3.96 23.01 -2.71
C PRO A 28 -4.08 22.09 -1.49
N PRO A 29 -4.90 21.04 -1.53
CA PRO A 29 -4.99 20.08 -0.44
C PRO A 29 -3.56 19.76 -0.04
N ARG A 30 -3.15 20.21 1.14
CA ARG A 30 -1.86 19.79 1.68
C ARG A 30 -2.03 18.29 1.76
N ASP A 31 -1.23 17.56 0.98
CA ASP A 31 -1.22 16.12 1.09
C ASP A 31 -1.17 15.80 2.57
N PRO A 32 -2.09 14.97 3.08
CA PRO A 32 -2.06 14.61 4.48
C PRO A 32 -0.69 13.98 4.71
N ILE A 33 0.20 14.76 5.33
CA ILE A 33 1.44 14.26 5.90
C ILE A 33 0.96 13.19 6.87
N LEU A 34 1.47 11.97 6.72
CA LEU A 34 1.03 10.89 7.57
C LEU A 34 1.17 11.34 9.04
N PRO A 35 0.14 11.13 9.88
CA PRO A 35 0.18 11.54 11.28
C PRO A 35 1.28 10.80 12.07
N ALA A 36 1.85 9.73 11.51
CA ALA A 36 2.99 9.00 12.01
C ALA A 36 3.92 8.60 10.85
N VAL A 37 5.22 8.60 11.12
CA VAL A 37 6.26 8.20 10.18
C VAL A 37 7.08 7.11 10.85
N LEU A 38 7.38 6.04 10.11
CA LEU A 38 8.23 4.96 10.58
C LEU A 38 9.51 4.91 9.73
N GLU A 39 10.62 5.22 10.38
CA GLU A 39 11.96 5.14 9.82
C GLU A 39 12.75 4.04 10.53
N PHE A 40 13.47 3.24 9.75
CA PHE A 40 14.45 2.31 10.27
C PHE A 40 15.74 2.44 9.45
N ARG A 41 16.87 2.05 10.05
CA ARG A 41 18.18 2.11 9.38
C ARG A 41 18.25 1.05 8.30
N GLU A 42 18.75 1.41 7.11
CA GLU A 42 18.92 0.47 5.98
C GLU A 42 19.76 -0.76 6.39
N GLU A 43 20.77 -0.57 7.23
CA GLU A 43 21.62 -1.66 7.79
C GLU A 43 20.81 -2.72 8.57
N SER A 44 19.67 -2.33 9.12
CA SER A 44 18.78 -3.20 9.92
C SER A 44 17.51 -3.62 9.19
N GLU A 45 17.34 -3.19 7.93
CA GLU A 45 16.13 -3.42 7.14
C GLU A 45 15.76 -4.90 7.11
N ASP A 46 16.71 -5.76 6.76
CA ASP A 46 16.46 -7.19 6.60
C ASP A 46 16.02 -7.85 7.91
N GLY A 47 16.71 -7.55 9.01
CA GLY A 47 16.34 -8.05 10.33
C GLY A 47 14.97 -7.55 10.78
N PHE A 48 14.66 -6.29 10.51
CA PHE A 48 13.34 -5.72 10.80
C PHE A 48 12.22 -6.36 9.97
N LEU A 49 12.44 -6.52 8.66
CA LEU A 49 11.48 -7.15 7.77
C LEU A 49 11.23 -8.60 8.14
N HIS A 50 12.26 -9.35 8.54
CA HIS A 50 12.10 -10.71 9.06
C HIS A 50 11.31 -10.73 10.38
N ALA A 51 11.63 -9.85 11.32
CA ALA A 51 10.95 -9.77 12.60
C ALA A 51 9.45 -9.45 12.47
N ILE A 52 9.08 -8.58 11.53
CA ILE A 52 7.68 -8.19 11.31
C ILE A 52 6.94 -9.13 10.34
N THR A 53 7.64 -10.08 9.71
CA THR A 53 7.05 -11.08 8.81
C THR A 53 7.36 -12.51 9.24
N THR A 54 8.51 -13.05 8.85
CA THR A 54 8.89 -14.45 9.01
C THR A 54 8.86 -14.95 10.45
N ASP A 55 9.39 -14.15 11.38
CA ASP A 55 9.56 -14.56 12.78
C ASP A 55 8.35 -14.22 13.65
N LEU A 56 7.34 -13.58 13.07
CA LEU A 56 6.15 -13.15 13.77
C LEU A 56 5.26 -14.36 14.14
N ASP A 57 4.91 -14.48 15.41
CA ASP A 57 3.87 -15.38 15.89
C ASP A 57 2.53 -14.63 15.92
N PRO A 58 1.54 -15.02 15.08
CA PRO A 58 0.21 -14.40 15.06
C PRO A 58 -0.51 -14.40 16.42
N THR A 59 -0.20 -15.32 17.32
CA THR A 59 -0.87 -15.47 18.62
C THR A 59 -0.46 -14.38 19.62
N ASP A 60 0.79 -13.92 19.56
CA ASP A 60 1.35 -12.91 20.46
C ASP A 60 0.95 -11.47 20.10
N ILE A 61 0.37 -11.27 18.92
CA ILE A 61 0.04 -9.94 18.40
C ILE A 61 -1.34 -9.49 18.87
N GLN A 62 -1.43 -8.40 19.64
CA GLN A 62 -2.71 -7.83 20.06
C GLN A 62 -3.43 -7.12 18.90
N PHE A 63 -2.73 -6.21 18.20
CA PHE A 63 -3.27 -5.55 17.03
C PHE A 63 -2.90 -6.32 15.76
N LYS A 64 -3.82 -7.16 15.27
CA LYS A 64 -3.52 -8.15 14.22
C LYS A 64 -3.05 -7.55 12.88
N LEU A 65 -3.40 -6.30 12.58
CA LEU A 65 -2.95 -5.60 11.38
C LEU A 65 -1.67 -4.77 11.60
N ALA A 66 -1.05 -4.82 12.79
CA ALA A 66 0.18 -4.09 13.08
C ALA A 66 1.28 -4.30 12.03
N PRO A 67 1.51 -5.51 11.48
CA PRO A 67 2.49 -5.69 10.41
C PRO A 67 2.20 -4.85 9.17
N THR A 68 0.97 -4.90 8.64
CA THR A 68 0.59 -4.13 7.45
C THR A 68 0.71 -2.63 7.66
N TYR A 69 0.22 -2.10 8.79
CA TYR A 69 0.33 -0.67 9.07
C TYR A 69 1.79 -0.24 9.20
N THR A 70 2.62 -1.07 9.84
CA THR A 70 4.06 -0.83 9.99
C THR A 70 4.76 -0.77 8.63
N LEU A 71 4.51 -1.75 7.76
CA LEU A 71 5.07 -1.82 6.41
C LEU A 71 4.60 -0.66 5.52
N TYR A 72 3.32 -0.29 5.63
CA TYR A 72 2.77 0.85 4.88
C TYR A 72 3.38 2.18 5.33
N MET A 73 3.55 2.40 6.65
CA MET A 73 4.21 3.61 7.17
C MET A 73 5.66 3.70 6.68
N ALA A 74 6.40 2.59 6.66
CA ALA A 74 7.75 2.54 6.11
C ALA A 74 7.78 2.85 4.60
N ALA A 75 6.86 2.27 3.83
CA ALA A 75 6.75 2.53 2.40
C ALA A 75 6.45 4.00 2.09
N ARG A 76 5.53 4.60 2.85
CA ARG A 76 5.18 6.02 2.67
C ARG A 76 6.28 6.96 3.13
N PHE A 77 7.03 6.62 4.17
CA PHE A 77 8.23 7.36 4.52
C PHE A 77 9.24 7.32 3.38
N ARG A 78 9.53 6.12 2.85
CA ARG A 78 10.46 5.92 1.73
C ARG A 78 10.04 6.65 0.45
N ALA A 79 8.74 6.76 0.19
CA ALA A 79 8.20 7.55 -0.93
C ALA A 79 8.33 9.07 -0.73
N SER A 80 8.47 9.54 0.52
CA SER A 80 8.52 10.97 0.84
C SER A 80 9.87 11.61 0.50
N THR A 81 9.88 12.94 0.37
CA THR A 81 11.13 13.71 0.19
C THR A 81 12.00 13.77 1.45
N HIS A 82 11.49 13.33 2.61
CA HIS A 82 12.26 13.24 3.86
C HIS A 82 13.18 12.02 3.89
N TYR A 83 12.80 10.94 3.22
CA TYR A 83 13.67 9.79 3.08
C TYR A 83 14.84 10.14 2.17
N ARG A 84 16.03 10.19 2.78
CA ARG A 84 17.32 10.40 2.12
C ARG A 84 17.22 11.55 1.10
N PRO A 85 17.19 12.81 1.57
CA PRO A 85 16.96 13.97 0.71
C PRO A 85 18.07 14.16 -0.34
N ASP A 86 19.20 13.48 -0.17
CA ASP A 86 20.31 13.37 -1.12
C ASP A 86 19.97 12.53 -2.37
N LEU A 87 18.97 11.64 -2.30
CA LEU A 87 18.61 10.77 -3.42
C LEU A 87 17.84 11.52 -4.51
N SER A 88 18.16 11.18 -5.75
CA SER A 88 17.32 11.56 -6.89
C SER A 88 15.94 10.90 -6.78
N PRO A 89 14.88 11.49 -7.40
CA PRO A 89 13.55 10.88 -7.42
C PRO A 89 13.55 9.44 -7.97
N THR A 90 14.37 9.17 -8.99
CA THR A 90 14.48 7.84 -9.61
C THR A 90 15.09 6.82 -8.65
N GLU A 91 16.16 7.18 -7.94
CA GLU A 91 16.81 6.30 -6.97
C GLU A 91 15.89 6.00 -5.79
N ARG A 92 15.13 7.00 -5.33
CA ARG A 92 14.10 6.81 -4.30
C ARG A 92 13.01 5.84 -4.75
N ALA A 93 12.51 6.01 -5.98
CA ALA A 93 11.51 5.13 -6.55
C ALA A 93 12.02 3.69 -6.65
N HIS A 94 13.26 3.50 -7.12
CA HIS A 94 13.88 2.18 -7.22
C HIS A 94 13.94 1.48 -5.85
N ARG A 95 14.46 2.16 -4.81
CA ARG A 95 14.53 1.62 -3.45
C ARG A 95 13.18 1.33 -2.82
N LEU A 96 12.14 2.08 -3.19
CA LEU A 96 10.77 1.82 -2.77
C LEU A 96 10.25 0.54 -3.42
N THR A 97 10.41 0.42 -4.74
CA THR A 97 10.00 -0.77 -5.49
C THR A 97 10.68 -2.03 -4.96
N GLU A 98 12.01 -2.00 -4.77
CA GLU A 98 12.75 -3.14 -4.25
C GLU A 98 12.25 -3.60 -2.86
N MET A 99 12.07 -2.64 -1.94
CA MET A 99 11.59 -2.95 -0.59
C MET A 99 10.18 -3.54 -0.61
N LEU A 100 9.27 -2.98 -1.41
CA LEU A 100 7.90 -3.48 -1.52
C LEU A 100 7.84 -4.88 -2.13
N THR A 101 8.61 -5.15 -3.18
CA THR A 101 8.69 -6.48 -3.80
C THR A 101 9.27 -7.50 -2.82
N LYS A 102 10.31 -7.12 -2.06
CA LYS A 102 10.89 -7.97 -1.01
C LYS A 102 9.86 -8.31 0.07
N VAL A 103 9.14 -7.32 0.58
CA VAL A 103 8.08 -7.51 1.58
C VAL A 103 7.00 -8.45 1.06
N ALA A 104 6.51 -8.23 -0.17
CA ALA A 104 5.48 -9.07 -0.78
C ALA A 104 5.95 -10.53 -0.90
N ALA A 105 7.19 -10.75 -1.34
CA ALA A 105 7.78 -12.08 -1.43
C ALA A 105 7.92 -12.75 -0.05
N MET A 106 8.33 -12.01 0.99
CA MET A 106 8.39 -12.53 2.36
C MET A 106 7.02 -12.96 2.87
N VAL A 107 5.98 -12.14 2.66
CA VAL A 107 4.60 -12.49 3.02
C VAL A 107 4.13 -13.75 2.28
N GLN A 108 4.36 -13.82 0.97
CA GLN A 108 4.03 -14.99 0.16
C GLN A 108 4.74 -16.25 0.69
N ASN A 109 6.02 -16.15 1.03
CA ASN A 109 6.79 -17.25 1.60
C ASN A 109 6.25 -17.71 2.96
N VAL A 110 5.80 -16.79 3.82
CA VAL A 110 5.18 -17.16 5.10
C VAL A 110 3.87 -17.91 4.88
N ILE A 111 3.04 -17.47 3.93
CA ILE A 111 1.79 -18.16 3.56
C ILE A 111 2.08 -19.58 3.04
N HIS A 112 3.05 -19.74 2.14
CA HIS A 112 3.43 -21.04 1.62
C HIS A 112 4.01 -21.97 2.70
N SER A 113 4.92 -21.45 3.54
CA SER A 113 5.58 -22.26 4.59
C SER A 113 4.64 -22.66 5.72
N ARG A 114 3.57 -21.90 5.96
CA ARG A 114 2.57 -22.14 7.01
C ARG A 114 1.21 -22.57 6.48
N TYR A 115 1.16 -23.17 5.29
CA TYR A 115 -0.09 -23.61 4.64
C TYR A 115 -0.92 -24.61 5.47
N GLY A 116 -0.29 -25.34 6.39
CA GLY A 116 -0.97 -26.25 7.32
C GLY A 116 -1.52 -25.60 8.60
N ASP A 117 -1.34 -24.30 8.80
CA ASP A 117 -1.78 -23.56 9.99
C ASP A 117 -2.88 -22.54 9.64
N PRO A 118 -4.16 -22.86 9.88
CA PRO A 118 -5.28 -21.96 9.60
C PRO A 118 -5.22 -20.63 10.34
N THR A 119 -4.62 -20.60 11.54
CA THR A 119 -4.49 -19.37 12.33
C THR A 119 -3.51 -18.42 11.65
N SER A 120 -2.35 -18.94 11.24
CA SER A 120 -1.37 -18.18 10.48
C SER A 120 -1.91 -17.77 9.11
N LEU A 121 -2.62 -18.65 8.40
CA LEU A 121 -3.22 -18.33 7.11
C LEU A 121 -4.25 -17.19 7.21
N ALA A 122 -5.17 -17.25 8.17
CA ALA A 122 -6.14 -16.17 8.38
C ALA A 122 -5.46 -14.84 8.72
N PHE A 123 -4.42 -14.88 9.56
CA PHE A 123 -3.64 -13.71 9.94
C PHE A 123 -2.94 -13.07 8.72
N TRP A 124 -2.23 -13.87 7.93
CA TRP A 124 -1.49 -13.39 6.78
C TRP A 124 -2.38 -13.04 5.60
N MET A 125 -3.51 -13.72 5.41
CA MET A 125 -4.52 -13.33 4.43
C MET A 125 -5.08 -11.93 4.73
N ALA A 126 -5.41 -11.64 6.00
CA ALA A 126 -5.88 -10.32 6.41
C ALA A 126 -4.81 -9.24 6.18
N ASN A 127 -3.57 -9.47 6.63
CA ASN A 127 -2.48 -8.52 6.46
C ASN A 127 -2.12 -8.30 4.97
N ALA A 128 -2.02 -9.37 4.17
CA ALA A 128 -1.72 -9.27 2.74
C ALA A 128 -2.83 -8.54 1.96
N SER A 129 -4.10 -8.80 2.29
CA SER A 129 -5.25 -8.12 1.66
C SER A 129 -5.25 -6.62 1.97
N GLU A 130 -5.02 -6.27 3.23
CA GLU A 130 -4.98 -4.88 3.68
C GLU A 130 -3.76 -4.15 3.08
N LEU A 131 -2.59 -4.81 3.01
CA LEU A 131 -1.41 -4.22 2.38
C LEU A 131 -1.64 -4.00 0.89
N LEU A 132 -2.17 -5.00 0.18
CA LEU A 132 -2.52 -4.89 -1.23
C LEU A 132 -3.49 -3.73 -1.48
N HIS A 133 -4.48 -3.55 -0.59
CA HIS A 133 -5.41 -2.44 -0.65
C HIS A 133 -4.68 -1.10 -0.51
N PHE A 134 -3.83 -0.94 0.51
CA PHE A 134 -3.05 0.29 0.72
C PHE A 134 -2.14 0.62 -0.47
N LEU A 135 -1.44 -0.36 -1.01
CA LEU A 135 -0.56 -0.17 -2.17
C LEU A 135 -1.35 0.30 -3.40
N LYS A 136 -2.54 -0.25 -3.63
CA LYS A 136 -3.41 0.14 -4.76
C LYS A 136 -4.02 1.53 -4.61
N GLN A 137 -4.43 1.90 -3.40
CA GLN A 137 -5.15 3.16 -3.16
C GLN A 137 -4.21 4.36 -3.01
N ASP A 138 -2.96 4.14 -2.60
CA ASP A 138 -2.03 5.25 -2.38
C ASP A 138 -1.39 5.71 -3.69
N ARG A 139 -1.79 6.91 -4.14
CA ARG A 139 -1.31 7.50 -5.40
C ARG A 139 0.21 7.72 -5.49
N HIS A 140 0.91 7.77 -4.36
CA HIS A 140 2.38 7.94 -4.32
C HIS A 140 3.12 6.60 -4.33
N ILE A 141 2.40 5.48 -4.18
CA ILE A 141 2.98 4.13 -4.11
C ILE A 141 2.47 3.23 -5.24
N CYS A 142 1.23 3.40 -5.69
CA CYS A 142 0.56 2.47 -6.60
C CYS A 142 1.34 2.21 -7.89
N GLY A 143 1.96 3.25 -8.46
CA GLY A 143 2.77 3.15 -9.68
C GLY A 143 4.15 2.48 -9.48
N TYR A 144 4.63 2.37 -8.25
CA TYR A 144 5.95 1.80 -7.91
C TYR A 144 5.85 0.39 -7.33
N SER A 145 4.65 -0.15 -7.19
CA SER A 145 4.36 -1.38 -6.44
C SER A 145 3.65 -2.44 -7.26
N SER A 146 3.63 -2.34 -8.60
CA SER A 146 2.93 -3.29 -9.47
C SER A 146 3.31 -4.75 -9.19
N ASP A 147 4.61 -5.07 -9.16
CA ASP A 147 5.08 -6.44 -8.89
C ASP A 147 4.66 -6.92 -7.49
N ALA A 148 4.81 -6.06 -6.48
CA ALA A 148 4.38 -6.35 -5.12
C ALA A 148 2.86 -6.60 -5.03
N GLN A 149 2.05 -5.84 -5.78
CA GLN A 149 0.60 -6.02 -5.84
C GLN A 149 0.23 -7.37 -6.45
N ASP A 150 0.92 -7.80 -7.51
CA ASP A 150 0.67 -9.08 -8.15
C ASP A 150 1.04 -10.25 -7.23
N ILE A 151 2.22 -10.19 -6.59
CA ILE A 151 2.67 -11.19 -5.61
C ILE A 151 1.67 -11.29 -4.44
N LEU A 152 1.23 -10.16 -3.89
CA LEU A 152 0.26 -10.16 -2.78
C LEU A 152 -1.11 -10.69 -3.22
N ALA A 153 -1.57 -10.39 -4.44
CA ALA A 153 -2.84 -10.90 -4.96
C ALA A 153 -2.81 -12.43 -5.08
N GLU A 154 -1.71 -12.99 -5.58
CA GLU A 154 -1.51 -14.44 -5.62
C GLU A 154 -1.45 -15.03 -4.21
N ALA A 155 -0.69 -14.41 -3.31
CA ALA A 155 -0.54 -14.87 -1.93
C ALA A 155 -1.87 -14.91 -1.17
N VAL A 156 -2.74 -13.90 -1.35
CA VAL A 156 -4.11 -13.89 -0.80
C VAL A 156 -4.95 -15.03 -1.37
N GLN A 157 -4.84 -15.28 -2.68
CA GLN A 157 -5.56 -16.40 -3.31
C GLN A 157 -5.10 -17.75 -2.75
N VAL A 158 -3.80 -17.94 -2.54
CA VAL A 158 -3.26 -19.16 -1.94
C VAL A 158 -3.76 -19.35 -0.51
N ALA A 159 -3.73 -18.32 0.33
CA ALA A 159 -4.17 -18.42 1.72
C ALA A 159 -5.68 -18.71 1.89
N PHE A 160 -6.49 -18.40 0.87
CA PHE A 160 -7.92 -18.69 0.88
C PHE A 160 -8.27 -20.14 0.51
N ARG A 161 -7.37 -20.86 -0.17
CA ARG A 161 -7.61 -22.23 -0.64
C ARG A 161 -7.38 -23.25 0.47
#